data_AF-A0A4Q7S4I4-F1
#
_entry.id   AF-A0A4Q7S4I4-F1
#
_cell.length_a   1.000
_cell.length_b   1.000
_cell.length_c   1.000
_cell.angle_alpha   90.00
_cell.angle_beta   90.00
_cell.angle_gamma   90.00
#
_symmetry.space_group_name_H-M   'P 1'
#
loop_
_entity.id
_entity.type
_entity.pdbx_description
1 polymer ?
#
loop_
_entity_poly.entity_id
_entity_poly.type
_entity_poly.pdbx_seq_one_letter_code
_entity_poly.pdbx_strand_id
1 'polypeptide(L)'
;MTRRRSTITALALCGFLAVTAAWALSSRLTPHLGRVPGDLLIAASLDRPQADGARLALEAASPARICGSAAPFALTARWQVDPAVAPWTQLWLLGEDGNPVLWHAGATPSGEKQTGPWVGPHTMFLLVAGNTGELIAAVRAEELPCVKG
;
A
#
# COMPACT_ATOMS: atom_id res chain seq x y z
N MET A 1 -10.33 15.65 -67.91
CA MET A 1 -9.21 15.01 -67.18
C MET A 1 -9.24 15.48 -65.73
N THR A 2 -9.47 14.53 -64.83
CA THR A 2 -9.72 14.66 -63.40
C THR A 2 -8.43 14.45 -62.61
N ARG A 3 -8.07 15.35 -61.68
CA ARG A 3 -7.19 15.00 -60.54
C ARG A 3 -7.42 15.96 -59.37
N ARG A 4 -8.27 15.52 -58.45
CA ARG A 4 -8.40 15.99 -57.05
C ARG A 4 -8.12 14.78 -56.17
N ARG A 5 -7.58 15.02 -54.97
CA ARG A 5 -7.41 14.11 -53.81
C ARG A 5 -6.02 13.50 -53.65
N SER A 6 -5.17 14.17 -52.87
CA SER A 6 -4.03 13.56 -52.13
C SER A 6 -3.60 14.47 -50.98
N THR A 7 -4.46 14.71 -49.98
CA THR A 7 -4.09 15.54 -48.80
C THR A 7 -4.89 15.21 -47.53
N ILE A 8 -5.40 13.98 -47.38
CA ILE A 8 -6.18 13.59 -46.18
C ILE A 8 -5.47 12.50 -45.35
N THR A 9 -4.45 11.84 -45.88
CA THR A 9 -3.87 10.65 -45.23
C THR A 9 -2.79 10.94 -44.16
N ALA A 10 -2.27 12.16 -44.05
CA ALA A 10 -1.15 12.46 -43.14
C ALA A 10 -1.59 12.86 -41.71
N LEU A 11 -2.82 13.34 -41.51
CA LEU A 11 -3.30 13.81 -40.21
C LEU A 11 -3.85 12.71 -39.30
N ALA A 12 -4.26 11.57 -39.85
CA ALA A 12 -4.83 10.47 -39.08
C ALA A 12 -3.78 9.62 -38.34
N LEU A 13 -2.53 9.55 -38.82
CA LEU A 13 -1.49 8.72 -38.20
C LEU A 13 -0.88 9.36 -36.93
N CYS A 14 -0.70 10.68 -36.89
CA CYS A 14 -0.11 11.35 -35.72
C CYS A 14 -1.08 11.37 -34.52
N GLY A 15 -2.38 11.51 -34.75
CA GLY A 15 -3.37 11.49 -33.67
C GLY A 15 -3.46 10.12 -32.98
N PHE A 16 -3.37 9.04 -33.75
CA PHE A 16 -3.49 7.68 -33.20
C PHE A 16 -2.28 7.28 -32.35
N LEU A 17 -1.06 7.62 -32.79
CA LEU A 17 0.18 7.35 -32.04
C LEU A 17 0.25 8.11 -30.71
N ALA A 18 -0.20 9.37 -30.68
CA ALA A 18 -0.23 10.18 -29.46
C ALA A 18 -1.21 9.62 -28.42
N VAL A 19 -2.38 9.13 -28.86
CA VAL A 19 -3.39 8.55 -27.97
C VAL A 19 -2.90 7.21 -27.40
N THR A 20 -2.29 6.33 -28.21
CA THR A 20 -1.77 5.06 -27.70
C THR A 20 -0.60 5.24 -26.73
N ALA A 21 0.27 6.23 -26.96
CA ALA A 21 1.39 6.52 -26.06
C ALA A 21 0.89 7.09 -24.71
N ALA A 22 -0.12 7.98 -24.74
CA ALA A 22 -0.73 8.52 -23.53
C ALA A 22 -1.43 7.44 -22.70
N TRP A 23 -2.14 6.50 -23.34
CA TRP A 23 -2.79 5.39 -22.64
C TRP A 23 -1.78 4.41 -22.02
N ALA A 24 -0.70 4.06 -22.72
CA ALA A 24 0.36 3.19 -22.19
C ALA A 24 1.16 3.83 -21.05
N LEU A 25 1.25 5.17 -21.02
CA LEU A 25 1.89 5.92 -19.94
C LEU A 25 0.94 6.07 -18.74
N SER A 26 -0.35 6.36 -18.97
CA SER A 26 -1.36 6.45 -17.90
C SER A 26 -1.58 5.13 -17.18
N SER A 27 -1.59 3.98 -17.87
CA SER A 27 -1.74 2.68 -17.21
C SER A 27 -0.55 2.31 -16.32
N ARG A 28 0.64 2.89 -16.57
CA ARG A 28 1.81 2.76 -15.67
C ARG A 28 1.80 3.78 -14.53
N LEU A 29 0.96 4.81 -14.62
CA LEU A 29 0.90 5.96 -13.71
C LEU A 29 -0.39 6.06 -12.89
N THR A 30 -1.37 5.18 -13.10
CA THR A 30 -2.52 5.07 -12.21
C THR A 30 -2.27 4.05 -11.12
N PRO A 31 -2.21 4.45 -9.83
CA PRO A 31 -2.19 3.50 -8.72
C PRO A 31 -3.40 2.59 -8.83
N HIS A 32 -3.16 1.28 -8.80
CA HIS A 32 -4.23 0.31 -8.63
C HIS A 32 -4.80 0.50 -7.22
N LEU A 33 -5.75 1.44 -7.09
CA LEU A 33 -6.55 1.65 -5.88
C LEU A 33 -7.66 0.59 -5.74
N GLY A 34 -7.56 -0.51 -6.50
CA GLY A 34 -8.71 -1.28 -6.95
C GLY A 34 -8.57 -2.79 -6.74
N ARG A 35 -8.37 -3.23 -5.50
CA ARG A 35 -9.06 -4.39 -4.91
C ARG A 35 -8.59 -4.50 -3.47
N VAL A 36 -9.54 -4.47 -2.54
CA VAL A 36 -9.31 -4.91 -1.17
C VAL A 36 -8.85 -6.37 -1.23
N PRO A 37 -7.60 -6.70 -0.88
CA PRO A 37 -7.11 -8.07 -1.01
C PRO A 37 -7.53 -8.93 0.19
N GLY A 38 -8.76 -8.76 0.66
CA GLY A 38 -9.29 -9.19 1.96
C GLY A 38 -8.93 -10.62 2.34
N ASP A 39 -9.29 -11.61 1.52
CA ASP A 39 -9.09 -13.02 1.87
C ASP A 39 -7.61 -13.48 1.77
N LEU A 40 -6.85 -12.89 0.84
CA LEU A 40 -5.45 -13.26 0.61
C LEU A 40 -4.50 -12.60 1.61
N LEU A 41 -4.83 -11.38 2.07
CA LEU A 41 -4.06 -10.67 3.09
C LEU A 41 -4.15 -11.34 4.45
N ILE A 42 -5.36 -11.81 4.82
CA ILE A 42 -5.61 -12.45 6.11
C ILE A 42 -4.82 -13.76 6.19
N ALA A 43 -4.90 -14.60 5.16
CA ALA A 43 -4.14 -15.86 5.11
C ALA A 43 -2.63 -15.63 5.11
N ALA A 44 -2.12 -14.70 4.29
CA ALA A 44 -0.69 -14.44 4.20
C ALA A 44 -0.12 -13.82 5.49
N SER A 45 -0.87 -12.98 6.20
CA SER A 45 -0.41 -12.34 7.45
C SER A 45 -0.14 -13.28 8.61
N LEU A 46 -0.69 -14.51 8.59
CA LEU A 46 -0.54 -15.49 9.66
C LEU A 46 0.83 -16.19 9.65
N ASP A 47 1.55 -16.15 8.51
CA ASP A 47 2.86 -16.80 8.33
C ASP A 47 4.05 -15.81 8.29
N ARG A 48 3.84 -14.54 8.67
CA ARG A 48 4.82 -13.43 8.57
C ARG A 48 5.59 -13.40 7.23
N PRO A 49 4.95 -12.95 6.13
CA PRO A 49 5.63 -12.75 4.88
C PRO A 49 6.31 -11.40 4.97
N GLN A 50 7.59 -11.36 5.28
CA GLN A 50 8.41 -10.19 5.00
C GLN A 50 9.21 -10.53 3.75
N ALA A 51 8.80 -9.98 2.61
CA ALA A 51 9.51 -10.20 1.36
C ALA A 51 10.93 -9.63 1.43
N ASP A 52 11.85 -10.25 0.71
CA ASP A 52 13.21 -9.72 0.55
C ASP A 52 13.15 -8.29 0.00
N GLY A 53 13.93 -7.39 0.61
CA GLY A 53 13.94 -5.98 0.24
C GLY A 53 12.79 -5.14 0.84
N ALA A 54 11.95 -5.70 1.72
CA ALA A 54 10.92 -4.93 2.41
C ALA A 54 11.02 -5.05 3.93
N ARG A 55 10.69 -3.96 4.63
CA ARG A 55 10.59 -3.91 6.09
C ARG A 55 9.38 -3.10 6.51
N LEU A 56 8.62 -3.65 7.45
CA LEU A 56 7.58 -2.97 8.19
C LEU A 56 7.88 -3.16 9.67
N ALA A 57 7.92 -2.07 10.42
CA ALA A 57 8.10 -2.08 11.86
C ALA A 57 7.05 -1.20 12.52
N LEU A 58 6.65 -1.60 13.72
CA LEU A 58 5.84 -0.78 14.61
C LEU A 58 6.71 -0.31 15.77
N GLU A 59 6.44 0.89 16.25
CA GLU A 59 7.03 1.45 17.46
C GLU A 59 5.89 2.01 18.32
N ALA A 60 5.95 1.83 19.64
CA ALA A 60 4.98 2.45 20.53
C ALA A 60 5.13 3.97 20.47
N ALA A 61 4.04 4.68 20.18
CA ALA A 61 4.05 6.13 20.36
C ALA A 61 3.93 6.43 21.85
N SER A 62 4.70 7.39 22.36
CA SER A 62 4.62 7.78 23.77
C SER A 62 3.19 8.25 24.12
N PRO A 63 2.62 7.82 25.26
CA PRO A 63 3.20 6.95 26.29
C PRO A 63 3.17 5.45 25.95
N ALA A 64 4.12 4.69 26.51
CA ALA A 64 4.23 3.24 26.31
C ALA A 64 2.97 2.48 26.75
N ARG A 65 2.66 1.38 26.05
CA ARG A 65 1.53 0.49 26.36
C ARG A 65 1.71 -0.18 27.71
N ILE A 66 0.67 -0.18 28.55
CA ILE A 66 0.64 -0.91 29.83
C ILE A 66 0.26 -2.38 29.59
N CYS A 67 1.02 -3.31 30.17
CA CYS A 67 0.76 -4.74 30.04
C CYS A 67 -0.61 -5.14 30.63
N GLY A 68 -1.33 -6.02 29.93
CA GLY A 68 -2.65 -6.49 30.35
C GLY A 68 -3.80 -5.50 30.15
N SER A 69 -3.51 -4.27 29.70
CA SER A 69 -4.55 -3.32 29.33
C SER A 69 -5.12 -3.64 27.96
N ALA A 70 -6.46 -3.71 27.89
CA ALA A 70 -7.23 -3.69 26.65
C ALA A 70 -7.45 -2.27 26.11
N ALA A 71 -6.89 -1.24 26.79
CA ALA A 71 -7.07 0.13 26.36
C ALA A 71 -6.40 0.36 24.99
N PRO A 72 -7.05 1.12 24.09
CA PRO A 72 -6.43 1.53 22.84
C PRO A 72 -5.16 2.35 23.06
N PHE A 73 -4.19 2.20 22.16
CA PHE A 73 -2.91 2.92 22.21
C PHE A 73 -2.54 3.50 20.84
N ALA A 74 -1.52 4.37 20.82
CA ALA A 74 -0.99 4.96 19.60
C ALA A 74 0.33 4.30 19.22
N LEU A 75 0.55 4.11 17.93
CA LEU A 75 1.73 3.50 17.33
C LEU A 75 2.29 4.36 16.21
N THR A 76 3.58 4.24 15.96
CA THR A 76 4.21 4.70 14.72
C THR A 76 4.54 3.49 13.87
N ALA A 77 3.95 3.43 12.68
CA ALA A 77 4.36 2.47 11.65
C ALA A 77 5.47 3.08 10.80
N ARG A 78 6.54 2.34 10.59
CA ARG A 78 7.67 2.72 9.74
C ARG A 78 7.89 1.63 8.72
N TRP A 79 8.04 2.01 7.46
CA TRP A 79 8.28 1.06 6.37
C TRP A 79 9.42 1.52 5.46
N GLN A 80 10.06 0.54 4.87
CA GLN A 80 11.11 0.71 3.87
C GLN A 80 11.02 -0.43 2.88
N VAL A 81 10.92 -0.11 1.61
CA VAL A 81 10.82 -1.09 0.52
C VAL A 81 11.86 -0.75 -0.55
N ASP A 82 12.46 -1.76 -1.15
CA ASP A 82 13.25 -1.58 -2.36
C ASP A 82 12.31 -1.09 -3.48
N PRO A 83 12.58 0.05 -4.12
CA PRO A 83 11.77 0.54 -5.24
C PRO A 83 11.63 -0.47 -6.38
N ALA A 84 12.55 -1.42 -6.52
CA ALA A 84 12.47 -2.52 -7.50
C ALA A 84 11.40 -3.57 -7.12
N VAL A 85 11.11 -3.75 -5.83
CA VAL A 85 10.05 -4.63 -5.33
C VAL A 85 8.69 -3.94 -5.46
N ALA A 86 8.57 -2.73 -4.92
CA ALA A 86 7.36 -1.95 -5.02
C ALA A 86 7.68 -0.45 -5.12
N PRO A 87 7.57 0.15 -6.32
CA PRO A 87 7.83 1.59 -6.46
C PRO A 87 6.77 2.42 -5.70
N TRP A 88 5.56 1.87 -5.52
CA TRP A 88 4.46 2.47 -4.79
C TRP A 88 3.98 1.53 -3.69
N THR A 89 3.60 2.10 -2.55
CA THR A 89 3.17 1.32 -1.39
C THR A 89 1.79 1.73 -0.92
N GLN A 90 1.06 0.76 -0.38
CA GLN A 90 -0.17 0.96 0.34
C GLN A 90 -0.04 0.33 1.71
N LEU A 91 -0.51 1.01 2.75
CA LEU A 91 -0.59 0.48 4.11
C LEU A 91 -2.06 0.32 4.47
N TRP A 92 -2.46 -0.91 4.72
CA TRP A 92 -3.81 -1.27 5.12
C TRP A 92 -3.83 -1.68 6.59
N LEU A 93 -4.94 -1.41 7.24
CA LEU A 93 -5.18 -1.79 8.63
C LEU A 93 -6.33 -2.78 8.69
N LEU A 94 -6.14 -3.86 9.44
CA LEU A 94 -7.20 -4.83 9.70
C LEU A 94 -7.50 -4.84 11.21
N GLY A 95 -8.70 -4.40 11.56
CA GLY A 95 -9.21 -4.43 12.94
C GLY A 95 -9.84 -5.79 13.30
N GLU A 96 -10.44 -5.87 14.49
CA GLU A 96 -11.18 -7.05 14.95
C GLU A 96 -12.44 -7.34 14.12
N ASP A 97 -13.01 -6.31 13.50
CA ASP A 97 -14.18 -6.42 12.62
C ASP A 97 -13.85 -7.10 11.28
N GLY A 98 -12.57 -7.35 11.00
CA GLY A 98 -12.10 -7.97 9.77
C GLY A 98 -12.24 -7.09 8.53
N ASN A 99 -12.60 -5.80 8.68
CA ASN A 99 -12.72 -4.89 7.55
C ASN A 99 -11.39 -4.17 7.32
N PRO A 100 -10.71 -4.40 6.17
CA PRO A 100 -9.47 -3.71 5.87
C PRO A 100 -9.74 -2.25 5.48
N VAL A 101 -9.00 -1.34 6.11
CA VAL A 101 -9.06 0.10 5.85
C VAL A 101 -7.75 0.57 5.22
N LEU A 102 -7.83 1.24 4.06
CA LEU A 102 -6.67 1.87 3.45
C LEU A 102 -6.24 3.08 4.31
N TRP A 103 -5.06 2.99 4.89
CA TRP A 103 -4.56 4.02 5.81
C TRP A 103 -3.49 4.90 5.20
N HIS A 104 -2.68 4.37 4.26
CA HIS A 104 -1.74 5.15 3.48
C HIS A 104 -1.66 4.59 2.05
N ALA A 105 -1.48 5.48 1.07
CA ALA A 105 -1.11 5.12 -0.30
C ALA A 105 -0.18 6.21 -0.84
N GLY A 106 0.93 5.82 -1.44
CA GLY A 106 1.91 6.79 -1.91
C GLY A 106 2.92 6.21 -2.88
N ALA A 107 3.51 7.10 -3.68
CA ALA A 107 4.61 6.77 -4.58
C ALA A 107 5.97 6.68 -3.87
N THR A 108 5.97 6.68 -2.54
CA THR A 108 7.16 6.60 -1.71
C THR A 108 7.35 5.15 -1.24
N PRO A 109 8.50 4.53 -1.53
CA PRO A 109 8.78 3.16 -1.11
C PRO A 109 9.15 3.07 0.37
N SER A 110 9.39 4.21 1.03
CA SER A 110 9.69 4.32 2.46
C SER A 110 8.83 5.41 3.09
N GLY A 111 8.56 5.28 4.38
CA GLY A 111 7.86 6.32 5.13
C GLY A 111 7.60 5.95 6.57
N GLU A 112 6.99 6.89 7.28
CA GLU A 112 6.48 6.68 8.62
C GLU A 112 5.13 7.37 8.78
N LYS A 113 4.27 6.79 9.62
CA LYS A 113 2.97 7.35 9.96
C LYS A 113 2.56 6.92 11.35
N GLN A 114 2.04 7.87 12.12
CA GLN A 114 1.56 7.63 13.48
C GLN A 114 0.03 7.44 13.48
N THR A 115 -0.44 6.46 14.23
CA THR A 115 -1.87 6.24 14.52
C THR A 115 -2.36 7.18 15.63
N GLY A 116 -3.68 7.26 15.79
CA GLY A 116 -4.26 7.79 17.02
C GLY A 116 -4.34 6.73 18.13
N PRO A 117 -4.85 7.09 19.32
CA PRO A 117 -5.06 6.18 20.44
C PRO A 117 -6.32 5.33 20.23
N TRP A 118 -6.34 4.55 19.15
CA TRP A 118 -7.45 3.68 18.76
C TRP A 118 -6.97 2.28 18.35
N VAL A 119 -5.65 2.04 18.33
CA VAL A 119 -5.10 0.74 17.94
C VAL A 119 -5.40 -0.28 19.03
N GLY A 120 -6.06 -1.36 18.64
CA GLY A 120 -6.28 -2.53 19.50
C GLY A 120 -5.11 -3.53 19.40
N PRO A 121 -4.97 -4.44 20.38
CA PRO A 121 -3.87 -5.40 20.41
C PRO A 121 -3.82 -6.30 19.16
N HIS A 122 -4.97 -6.64 18.58
CA HIS A 122 -5.04 -7.53 17.43
C HIS A 122 -5.04 -6.82 16.08
N THR A 123 -4.95 -5.49 16.05
CA THR A 123 -4.86 -4.74 14.80
C THR A 123 -3.62 -5.15 14.00
N MET A 124 -3.82 -5.46 12.72
CA MET A 124 -2.72 -5.79 11.81
C MET A 124 -2.44 -4.63 10.86
N PHE A 125 -1.16 -4.44 10.57
CA PHE A 125 -0.64 -3.51 9.59
C PHE A 125 -0.12 -4.31 8.40
N LEU A 126 -0.61 -3.98 7.21
CA LEU A 126 -0.39 -4.74 5.99
C LEU A 126 0.22 -3.82 4.93
N LEU A 127 1.47 -4.05 4.58
CA LEU A 127 2.19 -3.31 3.55
C LEU A 127 2.02 -4.03 2.21
N VAL A 128 1.41 -3.35 1.25
CA VAL A 128 1.01 -3.90 -0.04
C VAL A 128 1.69 -3.13 -1.16
N ALA A 129 2.14 -3.84 -2.19
CA ALA A 129 2.67 -3.26 -3.42
C ALA A 129 1.53 -2.56 -4.17
N GLY A 130 1.58 -1.24 -4.30
CA GLY A 130 0.48 -0.45 -4.90
C GLY A 130 0.29 -0.69 -6.40
N ASN A 131 1.28 -1.26 -7.08
CA ASN A 131 1.25 -1.61 -8.49
C ASN A 131 0.71 -3.02 -8.77
N THR A 132 0.89 -3.98 -7.85
CA THR A 132 0.45 -5.38 -8.06
C THR A 132 -0.69 -5.81 -7.13
N GLY A 133 -0.88 -5.13 -6.01
CA GLY A 133 -1.80 -5.54 -4.94
C GLY A 133 -1.26 -6.68 -4.07
N GLU A 134 0.02 -7.03 -4.21
CA GLU A 134 0.67 -8.12 -3.48
C GLU A 134 1.05 -7.69 -2.05
N LEU A 135 0.84 -8.58 -1.07
CA LEU A 135 1.31 -8.37 0.30
C LEU A 135 2.82 -8.54 0.38
N ILE A 136 3.51 -7.51 0.87
CA ILE A 136 4.97 -7.48 0.99
C ILE A 136 5.42 -7.69 2.45
N ALA A 137 4.70 -7.09 3.40
CA ALA A 137 5.01 -7.20 4.83
C ALA A 137 3.75 -7.12 5.68
N ALA A 138 3.70 -7.87 6.78
CA ALA A 138 2.63 -7.78 7.77
C ALA A 138 3.19 -7.77 9.20
N VAL A 139 2.65 -6.92 10.05
CA VAL A 139 3.00 -6.86 11.48
C VAL A 139 1.74 -6.66 12.32
N ARG A 140 1.69 -7.32 13.48
CA ARG A 140 0.59 -7.20 14.45
C ARG A 140 0.99 -6.29 15.60
N ALA A 141 0.05 -5.46 16.08
CA ALA A 141 0.29 -4.51 17.16
C ALA A 141 0.73 -5.16 18.50
N GLU A 142 0.32 -6.39 18.78
CA GLU A 142 0.68 -7.10 20.03
C GLU A 142 2.17 -7.47 20.16
N GLU A 143 2.94 -7.44 19.08
CA GLU A 143 4.38 -7.77 19.11
C GLU A 143 5.24 -6.70 19.83
N LEU A 144 4.64 -5.58 20.24
CA LEU A 144 5.34 -4.50 20.91
C LEU A 144 5.53 -4.73 22.40
N PRO A 145 6.74 -4.48 22.94
CA PRO A 145 6.99 -4.57 24.38
C PRO A 145 6.11 -3.58 25.13
N CYS A 146 5.48 -4.05 26.20
CA CYS A 146 4.68 -3.24 27.11
C CYS A 146 5.45 -2.97 28.41
N VAL A 147 5.11 -1.88 29.09
CA VAL A 147 5.59 -1.57 30.44
C VAL A 147 4.66 -2.20 31.48
N LYS A 148 5.24 -2.73 32.57
CA LYS A 148 4.44 -3.13 33.74
C LYS A 148 3.87 -1.85 34.37
N GLY A 149 2.55 -1.80 34.48
CA GLY A 149 1.83 -0.72 35.17
C GLY A 149 1.92 -0.84 36.69
#